data_AF-A0A1W0E747-F1
#
_entry.id   AF-A0A1W0E747-F1
#
_cell.length_a   1.000
_cell.length_b   1.000
_cell.length_c   1.000
_cell.angle_alpha   90.00
_cell.angle_beta   90.00
_cell.angle_gamma   90.00
#
_symmetry.space_group_name_H-M   'P 1'
#
loop_
_entity.id
_entity.type
_entity.pdbx_description
1 polymer ?
#
loop_
_entity_poly.entity_id
_entity_poly.type
_entity_poly.pdbx_seq_one_letter_code
_entity_poly.pdbx_strand_id
1 'polypeptide(L)'
;MDPNPVLENLLGLFLKKIGYEKVDKKAFILLKEVFICWLNSKIGLLSFLASHSGRTKLNFFDFFNTEVNHILLSELDIILSNYEHEVFPEQNEWKSSISHKNEKFIHIYEFMPDFPPIHTYRNTMIKENNTHVEINNIKDRMKQSIRSEKNMFKLFKVSGSLPPFINCIYNNENVFKKK
;
A
#
# COMPACT_ATOMS: atom_id res chain seq x y z
N MET A 1 1.52 -5.92 16.68
CA MET A 1 1.55 -7.17 15.91
C MET A 1 2.90 -7.19 15.24
N ASP A 2 3.92 -7.66 15.95
CA ASP A 2 5.30 -7.55 15.49
C ASP A 2 5.51 -8.46 14.28
N PRO A 3 5.96 -7.93 13.13
CA PRO A 3 6.15 -8.75 11.95
C PRO A 3 7.41 -9.61 12.12
N ASN A 4 7.21 -10.92 11.97
CA ASN A 4 8.19 -11.99 11.80
C ASN A 4 9.09 -12.32 13.01
N PRO A 5 8.53 -13.00 14.04
CA PRO A 5 9.34 -13.68 15.07
C PRO A 5 10.31 -14.71 14.46
N VAL A 6 9.93 -15.32 13.34
CA VAL A 6 10.77 -16.28 12.60
C VAL A 6 12.06 -15.63 12.12
N LEU A 7 12.00 -14.42 11.54
CA LEU A 7 13.20 -13.75 11.04
C LEU A 7 14.16 -13.37 12.18
N GLU A 8 13.61 -12.96 13.33
CA GLU A 8 14.41 -12.66 14.51
C GLU A 8 15.11 -13.91 15.05
N ASN A 9 14.40 -15.04 15.09
CA ASN A 9 14.98 -16.33 15.47
C ASN A 9 16.11 -16.74 14.50
N LEU A 10 15.89 -16.61 13.18
CA LEU A 10 16.90 -16.95 12.17
C LEU A 10 18.16 -16.08 12.27
N LEU A 11 17.99 -14.76 12.41
CA LEU A 11 19.11 -13.83 12.58
C LEU A 11 19.84 -14.08 13.91
N GLY A 12 19.11 -14.38 14.98
CA GLY A 12 19.68 -14.75 16.28
C GLY A 12 20.50 -16.03 16.21
N LEU A 13 19.98 -17.08 15.57
CA LEU A 13 20.70 -18.33 15.32
C LEU A 13 21.96 -18.11 14.48
N PHE A 14 21.88 -17.27 13.45
CA PHE A 14 23.01 -16.94 12.60
C PHE A 14 24.12 -16.22 13.38
N LEU A 15 23.76 -15.22 14.20
CA LEU A 15 24.72 -14.51 15.04
C LEU A 15 25.35 -15.43 16.09
N LYS A 16 24.57 -16.35 16.66
CA LYS A 16 25.08 -17.37 17.58
C LYS A 16 26.06 -18.32 16.90
N LYS A 17 25.80 -18.73 15.65
CA LYS A 17 26.69 -19.59 14.86
C LYS A 17 28.03 -18.90 14.54
N ILE A 18 28.03 -17.59 14.35
CA ILE A 18 29.27 -16.79 14.17
C ILE A 18 30.05 -16.63 15.48
N GLY A 19 29.41 -16.86 16.64
CA GLY A 19 30.05 -16.80 17.96
C GLY A 19 29.73 -15.53 18.76
N TYR A 20 28.69 -14.77 18.38
CA TYR A 20 28.24 -13.63 19.18
C TYR A 20 27.43 -14.10 20.39
N GLU A 21 27.94 -13.86 21.60
CA GLU A 21 27.24 -14.19 22.86
C GLU A 21 26.22 -13.12 23.26
N LYS A 22 26.50 -11.85 22.95
CA LYS A 22 25.63 -10.72 23.26
C LYS A 22 25.58 -9.78 22.07
N VAL A 23 24.40 -9.26 21.80
CA VAL A 23 24.14 -8.31 20.71
C VAL A 23 23.31 -7.17 21.27
N ASP A 24 23.72 -5.95 20.98
CA ASP A 24 22.94 -4.77 21.35
C ASP A 24 21.58 -4.79 20.65
N LYS A 25 20.51 -4.62 21.43
CA LYS A 25 19.14 -4.66 20.92
C LYS A 25 18.90 -3.68 19.77
N LYS A 26 19.48 -2.47 19.85
CA LYS A 26 19.37 -1.44 18.81
C LYS A 26 20.06 -1.87 17.51
N ALA A 27 21.26 -2.46 17.61
CA ALA A 27 22.00 -2.95 16.45
C ALA A 27 21.27 -4.14 15.81
N PHE A 28 20.68 -5.03 16.61
CA PHE A 28 19.90 -6.15 16.12
C PHE A 28 18.65 -5.70 15.32
N ILE A 29 17.93 -4.69 15.83
CA ILE A 29 16.77 -4.11 15.12
C ILE A 29 17.21 -3.48 13.80
N LEU A 30 18.29 -2.69 13.80
CA LEU A 30 18.82 -2.10 12.57
C LEU A 30 19.25 -3.17 11.56
N LEU A 31 19.89 -4.24 12.02
CA LEU A 31 20.29 -5.36 11.17
C LEU A 31 19.07 -6.04 10.53
N LYS A 32 17.99 -6.24 11.30
CA LYS A 32 16.71 -6.75 10.79
C LYS A 32 16.14 -5.83 9.71
N GLU A 33 16.08 -4.53 9.95
CA GLU A 33 15.55 -3.55 8.99
C GLU A 33 16.38 -3.50 7.71
N VAL A 34 17.71 -3.48 7.81
CA VAL A 34 18.63 -3.51 6.67
C VAL A 34 18.44 -4.79 5.86
N PHE A 35 18.29 -5.94 6.53
CA PHE A 35 18.06 -7.21 5.86
C PHE A 35 16.73 -7.26 5.11
N ILE A 36 15.65 -6.75 5.71
CA ILE A 36 14.34 -6.64 5.05
C ILE A 36 14.42 -5.70 3.84
N CYS A 37 15.05 -4.53 4.00
CA CYS A 37 15.26 -3.59 2.88
C CYS A 37 16.06 -4.22 1.75
N TRP A 38 17.11 -4.98 2.07
CA TRP A 38 17.89 -5.72 1.09
C TRP A 38 17.06 -6.76 0.36
N LEU A 39 16.29 -7.59 1.07
CA LEU A 39 15.38 -8.59 0.48
C LEU A 39 14.35 -7.96 -0.46
N ASN A 40 13.69 -6.89 -0.01
CA ASN A 40 12.69 -6.18 -0.80
C ASN A 40 13.30 -5.57 -2.07
N SER A 41 14.53 -5.04 -1.97
CA SER A 41 15.26 -4.55 -3.15
C SER A 41 15.52 -5.67 -4.16
N LYS A 42 15.91 -6.87 -3.71
CA LYS A 42 16.12 -8.03 -4.60
C LYS A 42 14.83 -8.52 -5.24
N ILE A 43 13.76 -8.63 -4.46
CA ILE A 43 12.45 -9.02 -4.99
C ILE A 43 11.95 -7.99 -6.01
N GLY A 44 12.16 -6.69 -5.75
CA GLY A 44 11.84 -5.61 -6.68
C GLY A 44 12.62 -5.69 -8.00
N LEU A 45 13.91 -6.05 -7.94
CA LEU A 45 14.71 -6.28 -9.15
C LEU A 45 14.21 -7.48 -9.95
N LEU A 46 13.89 -8.58 -9.27
CA LEU A 46 13.36 -9.79 -9.92
C LEU A 46 11.99 -9.53 -10.56
N SER A 47 11.10 -8.84 -9.85
CA SER A 47 9.78 -8.48 -10.37
C SER A 47 9.89 -7.51 -11.56
N PHE A 48 10.85 -6.59 -11.54
CA PHE A 48 11.17 -5.74 -12.67
C PHE A 48 11.63 -6.57 -13.88
N LEU A 49 12.57 -7.51 -13.70
CA LEU A 49 13.04 -8.39 -14.79
C LEU A 49 11.91 -9.24 -15.38
N ALA A 50 11.05 -9.82 -14.53
CA ALA A 50 9.88 -10.58 -14.96
C ALA A 50 8.92 -9.69 -15.79
N SER A 51 8.61 -8.50 -15.27
CA SER A 51 7.73 -7.52 -15.92
C SER A 51 8.28 -7.06 -17.27
N HIS A 52 9.59 -6.83 -17.36
CA HIS A 52 10.25 -6.41 -18.60
C HIS A 52 10.17 -7.50 -19.69
N SER A 53 10.16 -8.77 -19.28
CA SER A 53 9.96 -9.90 -20.17
C SER A 53 8.49 -10.27 -20.43
N GLY A 54 7.53 -9.54 -19.86
CA GLY A 54 6.10 -9.83 -19.96
C GLY A 54 5.67 -11.15 -19.29
N ARG A 55 6.55 -11.76 -18.48
CA ARG A 55 6.30 -13.02 -17.78
C ARG A 55 5.72 -12.74 -16.39
N THR A 56 4.72 -13.53 -15.99
CA THR A 56 4.16 -13.48 -14.62
C THR A 56 4.87 -14.42 -13.65
N LYS A 57 5.74 -15.31 -14.16
CA LYS A 57 6.48 -16.30 -13.37
C LYS A 57 7.98 -16.06 -13.48
N LEU A 58 8.68 -16.23 -12.36
CA LEU A 58 10.14 -16.19 -12.27
C LEU A 58 10.71 -17.60 -12.51
N ASN A 59 11.79 -17.68 -13.30
CA ASN A 59 12.57 -18.90 -13.45
C ASN A 59 13.81 -18.86 -12.54
N PHE A 60 14.36 -20.02 -12.19
CA PHE A 60 15.63 -20.10 -11.45
C PHE A 60 16.77 -19.35 -12.14
N PHE A 61 16.81 -19.34 -13.48
CA PHE A 61 17.79 -18.56 -14.23
C PHE A 61 17.67 -17.05 -14.01
N ASP A 62 16.47 -16.53 -13.75
CA ASP A 62 16.28 -15.10 -13.48
C ASP A 62 16.93 -14.74 -12.11
N PHE A 63 17.01 -15.68 -11.17
CA PHE A 63 17.73 -15.52 -9.90
C PHE A 63 19.26 -15.61 -10.04
N PHE A 64 19.77 -16.44 -10.96
CA PHE A 64 21.21 -16.53 -11.22
C PHE A 64 21.73 -15.36 -12.03
N ASN A 65 20.93 -14.83 -12.96
CA ASN A 65 21.31 -13.71 -13.82
C ASN A 65 21.26 -12.35 -13.13
N THR A 66 20.59 -12.22 -11.97
CA THR A 66 20.81 -11.05 -11.12
C THR A 66 22.24 -11.11 -10.59
N GLU A 67 23.14 -10.30 -11.15
CA GLU A 67 24.58 -10.18 -10.87
C GLU A 67 24.97 -9.88 -9.40
N VAL A 68 24.06 -10.10 -8.44
CA VAL A 68 24.28 -9.82 -7.03
C VAL A 68 24.53 -11.09 -6.21
N ASN A 69 24.48 -12.27 -6.83
CA ASN A 69 24.77 -13.52 -6.16
C ASN A 69 26.10 -14.10 -6.67
N HIS A 70 27.23 -13.53 -6.21
CA HIS A 70 28.47 -14.29 -6.07
C HIS A 70 28.38 -15.29 -4.89
N ILE A 71 27.17 -15.73 -4.54
CA ILE A 71 26.98 -16.82 -3.61
C ILE A 71 27.45 -18.06 -4.37
N LEU A 72 28.66 -18.49 -4.08
CA LEU A 72 29.17 -19.78 -4.53
C LEU A 72 28.12 -20.82 -4.14
N LEU A 73 27.45 -21.45 -5.13
CA LEU A 73 26.44 -22.48 -4.84
C LEU A 73 26.99 -23.58 -3.92
N SER A 74 28.30 -23.81 -3.94
CA SER A 74 28.99 -24.74 -3.06
C SER A 74 28.83 -24.42 -1.56
N GLU A 75 28.54 -23.16 -1.20
CA GLU A 75 28.30 -22.76 0.19
C GLU A 75 26.85 -22.95 0.62
N LEU A 76 25.90 -23.06 -0.32
CA LEU A 76 24.48 -23.25 -0.02
C LEU A 76 24.18 -24.66 0.54
N ASP A 77 24.86 -25.70 0.02
CA ASP A 77 24.69 -27.08 0.49
C ASP A 77 25.07 -27.27 1.97
N ILE A 78 26.06 -26.50 2.43
CA ILE A 78 26.55 -26.51 3.82
C ILE A 78 25.54 -25.82 4.77
N ILE A 79 24.76 -24.87 4.25
CA ILE A 79 23.79 -24.10 5.04
C ILE A 79 22.47 -24.84 5.18
N LEU A 80 22.00 -25.48 4.10
CA LEU A 80 20.73 -26.25 4.07
C LEU A 80 20.73 -27.47 5.00
N SER A 81 21.88 -28.10 5.18
CA SER A 81 22.04 -29.31 6.01
C SER A 81 21.96 -29.05 7.52
N ASN A 82 22.03 -27.79 7.97
CA ASN A 82 22.10 -27.42 9.39
C ASN A 82 20.86 -26.70 9.93
N TYR A 83 19.83 -26.48 9.11
CA TYR A 83 18.61 -25.81 9.54
C TYR A 83 17.50 -26.82 9.78
N GLU A 84 17.11 -26.99 11.04
CA GLU A 84 15.86 -27.69 11.38
C GLU A 84 14.69 -26.84 10.89
N HIS A 85 13.91 -27.38 9.96
CA HIS A 85 12.72 -26.72 9.45
C HIS A 85 11.68 -26.62 10.56
N GLU A 86 11.24 -25.39 10.90
CA GLU A 86 10.02 -25.19 11.66
C GLU A 86 8.84 -25.72 10.83
N VAL A 87 8.30 -26.87 11.23
CA VAL A 87 7.10 -27.46 10.63
C VAL A 87 5.92 -26.60 11.05
N PHE A 88 5.36 -25.84 10.11
CA PHE A 88 4.09 -25.17 10.33
C PHE A 88 3.02 -26.24 10.63
N PRO A 89 2.23 -26.11 11.71
CA PRO A 89 1.16 -27.05 11.96
C PRO A 89 0.19 -26.99 10.77
N GLU A 90 -0.06 -28.15 10.16
CA GLU A 90 -1.09 -28.27 9.14
C GLU A 90 -2.40 -27.70 9.70
N GLN A 91 -2.96 -26.72 9.01
CA GLN A 91 -4.30 -26.25 9.32
C GLN A 91 -5.25 -27.40 9.03
N ASN A 92 -5.71 -28.08 10.08
CA ASN A 92 -6.76 -29.08 9.94
C ASN A 92 -7.99 -28.40 9.36
N GLU A 93 -8.28 -28.67 8.08
CA GLU A 93 -9.54 -28.29 7.47
C GLU A 93 -10.68 -28.88 8.31
N TRP A 94 -11.68 -28.04 8.61
CA TRP A 94 -12.85 -28.47 9.36
C TRP A 94 -13.59 -29.53 8.53
N LYS A 95 -13.48 -30.80 8.94
CA LYS A 95 -14.29 -31.88 8.40
C LYS A 95 -15.65 -31.82 9.10
N SER A 96 -16.72 -31.64 8.33
CA SER A 96 -18.08 -31.70 8.85
C SER A 96 -18.33 -33.07 9.52
N SER A 97 -19.22 -33.10 10.51
CA SER A 97 -19.55 -34.31 11.28
C SER A 97 -20.27 -35.41 10.47
N ILE A 98 -20.53 -35.18 9.18
CA ILE A 98 -21.33 -36.05 8.32
C ILE A 98 -20.36 -36.99 7.57
N SER A 99 -19.94 -38.04 8.27
CA SER A 99 -18.87 -38.95 7.85
C SER A 99 -19.34 -40.15 7.01
N HIS A 100 -20.64 -40.29 6.72
CA HIS A 100 -21.16 -41.39 5.90
C HIS A 100 -21.53 -40.96 4.48
N LYS A 101 -20.96 -41.67 3.48
CA LYS A 101 -21.20 -41.45 2.04
C LYS A 101 -22.67 -41.40 1.64
N ASN A 102 -23.56 -42.09 2.37
CA ASN A 102 -24.98 -42.14 2.05
C ASN A 102 -25.74 -40.88 2.52
N GLU A 103 -25.28 -40.23 3.59
CA GLU A 103 -25.89 -39.01 4.13
C GLU A 103 -25.54 -37.77 3.30
N LYS A 104 -24.43 -37.84 2.55
CA LYS A 104 -24.02 -36.78 1.61
C LYS A 104 -25.13 -36.43 0.61
N PHE A 105 -25.82 -37.45 0.08
CA PHE A 105 -26.91 -37.31 -0.90
C PHE A 105 -28.18 -36.63 -0.36
N ILE A 106 -28.32 -36.51 0.96
CA ILE A 106 -29.49 -35.89 1.60
C ILE A 106 -29.32 -34.36 1.65
N HIS A 107 -28.08 -33.87 1.66
CA HIS A 107 -27.77 -32.45 1.79
C HIS A 107 -27.33 -31.88 0.44
N ILE A 108 -28.29 -31.30 -0.28
CA ILE A 108 -28.09 -30.66 -1.59
C ILE A 108 -26.91 -29.67 -1.57
N TYR A 109 -26.68 -29.02 -0.42
CA TYR A 109 -25.58 -28.08 -0.19
C TYR A 109 -24.16 -28.66 -0.27
N GLU A 110 -23.97 -29.99 -0.14
CA GLU A 110 -22.65 -30.62 -0.30
C GLU A 110 -22.29 -30.82 -1.79
N PHE A 111 -23.28 -30.81 -2.69
CA PHE A 111 -23.07 -30.86 -4.14
C PHE A 111 -23.15 -29.50 -4.81
N MET A 112 -23.48 -28.45 -4.05
CA MET A 112 -23.41 -27.10 -4.58
C MET A 112 -21.94 -26.71 -4.71
N PRO A 113 -21.54 -26.09 -5.83
CA PRO A 113 -20.22 -25.50 -5.92
C PRO A 113 -20.05 -24.49 -4.78
N ASP A 114 -18.82 -24.38 -4.27
CA ASP A 114 -18.48 -23.39 -3.25
C ASP A 114 -19.00 -22.02 -3.69
N PHE A 115 -19.61 -21.31 -2.75
CA PHE A 115 -20.04 -19.95 -3.02
C PHE A 115 -18.83 -19.15 -3.51
N PRO A 116 -18.98 -18.40 -4.62
CA PRO A 116 -17.89 -17.58 -5.10
C PRO A 116 -17.44 -16.66 -3.96
N PRO A 117 -16.12 -16.47 -3.77
CA PRO A 117 -15.62 -15.64 -2.68
C PRO A 117 -16.19 -14.21 -2.74
N ILE A 118 -16.17 -13.49 -1.63
CA ILE A 118 -16.87 -12.20 -1.48
C ILE A 118 -16.48 -11.18 -2.59
N HIS A 119 -15.26 -11.25 -3.10
CA HIS A 119 -14.73 -10.40 -4.17
C HIS A 119 -15.27 -10.72 -5.58
N THR A 120 -15.91 -11.88 -5.77
CA THR A 120 -16.54 -12.29 -7.04
C THR A 120 -17.99 -11.83 -7.17
N TYR A 121 -18.62 -11.38 -6.08
CA TYR A 121 -19.93 -10.74 -6.18
C TYR A 121 -19.78 -9.38 -6.88
N ARG A 122 -20.73 -9.05 -7.76
CA ARG A 122 -20.78 -7.74 -8.42
C ARG A 122 -20.75 -6.67 -7.34
N ASN A 123 -19.64 -5.93 -7.24
CA ASN A 123 -19.47 -4.78 -6.36
C ASN A 123 -20.63 -3.80 -6.59
N THR A 124 -21.68 -3.91 -5.80
CA THR A 124 -22.66 -2.82 -5.67
C THR A 124 -21.89 -1.71 -4.99
N MET A 125 -21.56 -0.65 -5.73
CA MET A 125 -20.90 0.51 -5.16
C MET A 125 -21.76 1.03 -4.02
N ILE A 126 -21.35 0.74 -2.79
CA ILE A 126 -21.88 1.43 -1.62
C ILE A 126 -21.37 2.86 -1.82
N LYS A 127 -22.29 3.78 -2.08
CA LYS A 127 -21.97 5.19 -2.28
C LYS A 127 -21.41 5.70 -0.95
N GLU A 128 -20.09 5.79 -0.85
CA GLU A 128 -19.45 6.43 0.30
C GLU A 128 -19.96 7.86 0.37
N ASN A 129 -20.56 8.23 1.51
CA ASN A 129 -21.06 9.58 1.72
C ASN A 129 -19.86 10.54 1.81
N ASN A 130 -19.46 11.10 0.67
CA ASN A 130 -18.35 12.05 0.47
C ASN A 130 -18.59 13.44 1.07
N THR A 131 -19.31 13.54 2.20
CA THR A 131 -19.61 14.81 2.86
C THR A 131 -18.34 15.59 3.22
N HIS A 132 -17.26 14.88 3.58
CA HIS A 132 -16.00 15.50 3.96
C HIS A 132 -15.23 16.13 2.78
N VAL A 133 -15.38 15.58 1.56
CA VAL A 133 -14.72 16.12 0.35
C VAL A 133 -15.45 17.37 -0.13
N GLU A 134 -16.79 17.37 -0.09
CA GLU A 134 -17.60 18.54 -0.48
C GLU A 134 -17.37 19.74 0.43
N ILE A 135 -17.30 19.54 1.75
CA ILE A 135 -17.04 20.63 2.71
C ILE A 135 -15.66 21.27 2.48
N ASN A 136 -14.63 20.45 2.25
CA ASN A 136 -13.29 20.96 1.97
C ASN A 136 -13.24 21.73 0.64
N ASN A 137 -13.89 21.23 -0.41
CA ASN A 137 -13.98 21.92 -1.70
C ASN A 137 -14.70 23.27 -1.58
N ILE A 138 -15.78 23.36 -0.80
CA ILE A 138 -16.49 24.62 -0.54
C ILE A 138 -15.59 25.61 0.20
N LYS A 139 -14.87 25.13 1.23
CA LYS A 139 -13.94 25.94 2.03
C LYS A 139 -12.80 26.50 1.17
N ASP A 140 -12.26 25.69 0.26
CA ASP A 140 -11.16 26.12 -0.61
C ASP A 140 -11.64 27.09 -1.70
N ARG A 141 -12.84 26.91 -2.25
CA ARG A 141 -13.47 27.90 -3.14
C ARG A 141 -13.68 29.24 -2.44
N MET A 142 -14.16 29.25 -1.19
CA MET A 142 -14.29 30.47 -0.40
C MET A 142 -12.95 31.17 -0.17
N LYS A 143 -11.91 30.43 0.22
CA LYS A 143 -10.56 30.99 0.39
C LYS A 143 -10.01 31.59 -0.91
N GLN A 144 -10.24 30.93 -2.04
CA GLN A 144 -9.81 31.42 -3.34
C GLN A 144 -10.54 32.72 -3.72
N SER A 145 -11.85 32.81 -3.45
CA SER A 145 -12.65 34.03 -3.64
C SER A 145 -12.09 35.21 -2.82
N ILE A 146 -11.86 35.00 -1.53
CA ILE A 146 -11.31 36.03 -0.62
C ILE A 146 -9.92 36.49 -1.09
N ARG A 147 -9.09 35.55 -1.57
CA ARG A 147 -7.75 35.88 -2.07
C ARG A 147 -7.82 36.74 -3.33
N SER A 148 -8.71 36.40 -4.26
CA SER A 148 -8.94 37.19 -5.49
C SER A 148 -9.44 38.59 -5.18
N GLU A 149 -10.38 38.73 -4.24
CA GLU A 149 -10.91 40.01 -3.78
C GLU A 149 -9.81 40.88 -3.17
N LYS A 150 -9.01 40.33 -2.25
CA LYS A 150 -7.87 41.05 -1.65
C LYS A 150 -6.85 41.50 -2.70
N ASN A 151 -6.60 40.67 -3.71
CA ASN A 151 -5.70 41.02 -4.82
C ASN A 151 -6.29 42.14 -5.69
N MET A 152 -7.59 42.11 -5.99
CA MET A 152 -8.28 43.21 -6.67
C MET A 152 -8.17 44.52 -5.90
N PHE A 153 -8.42 44.51 -4.59
CA PHE A 153 -8.28 45.71 -3.76
C PHE A 153 -6.86 46.26 -3.73
N LYS A 154 -5.84 45.39 -3.74
CA LYS A 154 -4.45 45.83 -3.88
C LYS A 154 -4.20 46.49 -5.23
N LEU A 155 -4.71 45.92 -6.32
CA LEU A 155 -4.59 46.50 -7.65
C LEU A 155 -5.26 47.88 -7.71
N PHE A 156 -6.44 48.06 -7.12
CA PHE A 156 -7.12 49.36 -7.03
C PHE A 156 -6.35 50.41 -6.24
N LYS A 157 -5.72 50.01 -5.13
CA LYS A 157 -4.90 50.92 -4.33
C LYS A 157 -3.64 51.38 -5.08
N VAL A 158 -3.05 50.49 -5.88
CA VAL A 158 -1.84 50.79 -6.66
C VAL A 158 -2.15 51.56 -7.96
N SER A 159 -3.31 51.32 -8.59
CA SER A 159 -3.68 51.98 -9.85
C SER A 159 -4.13 53.44 -9.70
N GLY A 160 -4.30 53.94 -8.47
CA GLY A 160 -4.66 55.34 -8.18
C GLY A 160 -6.05 55.78 -8.67
N SER A 161 -6.76 54.93 -9.41
CA SER A 161 -8.14 55.13 -9.87
C SER A 161 -8.89 53.80 -9.90
N LEU A 162 -10.18 53.84 -9.59
CA LEU A 162 -11.09 52.70 -9.78
C LEU A 162 -11.25 52.46 -11.30
N PRO A 163 -11.21 51.21 -11.79
CA PRO A 163 -11.50 50.93 -13.17
C PRO A 163 -12.92 51.41 -13.56
N PRO A 164 -13.11 51.90 -14.80
CA PRO A 164 -14.35 52.53 -15.24
C PRO A 164 -15.59 51.61 -15.21
N PHE A 165 -15.42 50.29 -15.08
CA PHE A 165 -16.51 49.31 -15.04
C PHE A 165 -17.12 49.08 -13.64
N ILE A 166 -16.56 49.67 -12.56
CA ILE A 166 -17.22 49.69 -11.24
C ILE A 166 -18.22 50.87 -11.13
N ASN A 167 -18.32 51.68 -12.18
CA ASN A 167 -19.17 52.87 -12.20
C ASN A 167 -20.66 52.58 -12.48
N CYS A 168 -21.08 51.31 -12.56
CA CYS A 168 -22.49 50.95 -12.76
C CYS A 168 -23.38 51.22 -11.53
N ILE A 169 -22.82 51.37 -10.33
CA ILE A 169 -23.60 51.70 -9.12
C ILE A 169 -23.57 53.21 -8.83
N TYR A 170 -22.45 53.90 -9.10
CA TYR A 170 -22.27 55.32 -8.74
C TYR A 170 -22.77 56.34 -9.78
N ASN A 171 -22.99 55.94 -11.04
CA ASN A 171 -23.48 56.88 -12.07
C ASN A 171 -24.96 57.26 -11.94
N ASN A 172 -25.74 56.63 -11.06
CA ASN A 172 -27.17 56.93 -10.92
C ASN A 172 -27.46 58.18 -10.05
N GLU A 173 -26.49 58.71 -9.30
CA GLU A 173 -26.74 59.87 -8.43
C GLU A 173 -26.70 61.22 -9.17
N ASN A 174 -26.01 61.30 -10.32
CA ASN A 174 -25.85 62.56 -11.07
C ASN A 174 -26.91 62.82 -12.14
N VAL A 175 -27.84 61.89 -12.37
CA VAL A 175 -28.93 62.06 -13.35
C VAL A 175 -30.10 62.89 -12.79
N PHE A 176 -30.19 63.09 -11.47
CA PHE A 176 -31.31 63.80 -10.83
C PHE A 176 -31.07 65.30 -10.54
N LYS A 177 -29.94 65.89 -10.94
CA LYS A 177 -29.60 67.31 -10.64
C LYS A 177 -29.42 68.22 -11.86
N LYS A 178 -30.12 67.96 -12.96
CA LYS A 178 -30.35 68.97 -14.01
C LYS A 178 -31.84 69.06 -14.33
N LYS A 179 -32.52 69.92 -13.59
CA LYS A 179 -33.69 70.68 -14.06
C LYS A 179 -33.27 72.14 -14.09
#